data_AF-A0A7J4S242-F1
#
_entry.id   AF-A0A7J4S242-F1
#
_cell.length_a   1.000
_cell.length_b   1.000
_cell.length_c   1.000
_cell.angle_alpha   90.00
_cell.angle_beta   90.00
_cell.angle_gamma   90.00
#
_symmetry.space_group_name_H-M   'P 1'
#
loop_
_entity.id
_entity.type
_entity.pdbx_description
1 polymer ?
#
loop_
_entity_poly.entity_id
_entity_poly.type
_entity_poly.pdbx_seq_one_letter_code
_entity_poly.pdbx_strand_id
1 'polypeptide(L)'
;MRFRFELDGEAYSRHKEAFKRILAKHGLRWQGSLEHPLWSSRAERVSAVFERDAERDLLRHASLVWQGQSKSKLLEDLKGWIWEIGGRVEEEKGPAADDVSDEVEQALRFWDIVYKPNPDWLASQGRPRQWIEQDVKRWKHQRQMRQRELTGQATD
;
A
#
# COMPACT_ATOMS: atom_id res chain seq x y z
N MET A 1 11.21 6.63 -7.41
CA MET A 1 10.47 7.81 -7.90
C MET A 1 8.98 7.56 -7.73
N ARG A 2 8.20 8.62 -7.46
CA ARG A 2 6.75 8.54 -7.28
C ARG A 2 6.05 9.65 -8.05
N PHE A 3 4.99 9.30 -8.76
CA PHE A 3 4.13 10.25 -9.45
C PHE A 3 2.70 10.02 -9.03
N ARG A 4 2.04 11.09 -8.61
CA ARG A 4 0.61 11.15 -8.29
C ARG A 4 -0.12 11.70 -9.50
N PHE A 5 -1.23 11.06 -9.82
CA PHE A 5 -2.14 11.49 -10.86
C PHE A 5 -3.51 11.71 -10.26
N GLU A 6 -4.06 12.90 -10.46
CA GLU A 6 -5.34 13.29 -9.89
C GLU A 6 -6.37 13.48 -11.00
N LEU A 7 -7.52 12.85 -10.83
CA LEU A 7 -8.57 12.73 -11.83
C LEU A 7 -9.95 12.95 -11.22
N ASP A 8 -10.79 13.67 -11.97
CA ASP A 8 -12.22 13.66 -11.72
C ASP A 8 -12.79 12.22 -11.84
N GLY A 9 -13.69 11.86 -10.94
CA GLY A 9 -14.24 10.51 -10.86
C GLY A 9 -15.09 10.11 -12.07
N GLU A 10 -15.78 11.04 -12.73
CA GLU A 10 -16.53 10.80 -13.96
C GLU A 10 -15.58 10.54 -15.13
N ALA A 11 -14.53 11.37 -15.25
CA ALA A 11 -13.48 11.20 -16.25
C ALA A 11 -12.78 9.85 -16.10
N TYR A 12 -12.35 9.49 -14.88
CA TYR A 12 -11.77 8.17 -14.61
C TYR A 12 -12.73 7.04 -14.99
N SER A 13 -14.00 7.14 -14.57
CA SER A 13 -14.99 6.08 -14.80
C SER A 13 -15.27 5.83 -16.28
N ARG A 14 -15.30 6.88 -17.10
CA ARG A 14 -15.44 6.78 -18.57
C ARG A 14 -14.21 6.15 -19.23
N HIS A 15 -13.01 6.45 -18.73
CA HIS A 15 -11.76 6.06 -19.38
C HIS A 15 -11.01 4.90 -18.69
N LYS A 16 -11.59 4.28 -17.67
CA LYS A 16 -10.97 3.17 -16.88
C LYS A 16 -10.52 1.98 -17.72
N GLU A 17 -11.20 1.69 -18.83
CA GLU A 17 -10.83 0.57 -19.71
C GLU A 17 -9.59 0.89 -20.56
N ALA A 18 -9.29 2.16 -20.83
CA ALA A 18 -8.04 2.58 -21.44
C ALA A 18 -6.89 2.43 -20.43
N PHE A 19 -7.11 2.85 -19.19
CA PHE A 19 -6.16 2.65 -18.08
C PHE A 19 -5.79 1.18 -17.88
N LYS A 20 -6.78 0.28 -17.77
CA LYS A 20 -6.53 -1.16 -17.65
C LYS A 20 -5.73 -1.73 -18.83
N ARG A 21 -6.00 -1.25 -20.05
CA ARG A 21 -5.24 -1.64 -21.25
C ARG A 21 -3.78 -1.19 -21.19
N ILE A 22 -3.50 0.02 -20.69
CA ILE A 22 -2.13 0.50 -20.47
C ILE A 22 -1.41 -0.41 -19.47
N LEU A 23 -2.03 -0.70 -18.31
CA LEU A 23 -1.43 -1.57 -17.30
C LEU A 23 -1.13 -2.97 -17.84
N ALA A 24 -2.07 -3.57 -18.57
CA ALA A 24 -1.91 -4.89 -19.17
C ALA A 24 -0.81 -4.91 -20.24
N LYS A 25 -0.71 -3.88 -21.08
CA LYS A 25 0.34 -3.70 -22.10
C LYS A 25 1.74 -3.70 -21.49
N HIS A 26 1.88 -3.13 -20.29
CA HIS A 26 3.15 -3.09 -19.54
C HIS A 26 3.33 -4.28 -18.58
N GLY A 27 2.42 -5.25 -18.61
CA GLY A 27 2.54 -6.50 -17.83
C GLY A 27 2.26 -6.35 -16.34
N LEU A 28 1.62 -5.25 -15.91
CA LEU A 28 1.22 -5.08 -14.52
C LEU A 28 0.03 -5.99 -14.21
N ARG A 29 0.17 -6.79 -13.16
CA ARG A 29 -0.86 -7.71 -12.70
C ARG A 29 -1.58 -7.13 -11.51
N TRP A 30 -2.88 -7.39 -11.43
CA TRP A 30 -3.67 -7.08 -10.24
C TRP A 30 -3.16 -7.90 -9.04
N GLN A 31 -2.86 -7.21 -7.95
CA GLN A 31 -2.45 -7.83 -6.67
C GLN A 31 -3.17 -7.21 -5.46
N GLY A 32 -3.96 -6.15 -5.65
CA GLY A 32 -4.67 -5.47 -4.58
C GLY A 32 -6.04 -6.03 -4.24
N SER A 33 -6.78 -5.27 -3.43
CA SER A 33 -8.19 -5.48 -3.12
C SER A 33 -9.04 -4.36 -3.72
N LEU A 34 -10.37 -4.47 -3.62
CA LEU A 34 -11.26 -3.40 -4.06
C LEU A 34 -11.10 -2.11 -3.24
N GLU A 35 -10.75 -2.24 -1.96
CA GLU A 35 -10.50 -1.13 -1.04
C GLU A 35 -9.09 -0.54 -1.22
N HIS A 36 -8.12 -1.40 -1.56
CA HIS A 36 -6.74 -1.02 -1.82
C HIS A 36 -6.27 -1.56 -3.18
N PRO A 37 -6.68 -0.92 -4.28
CA PRO A 37 -6.26 -1.30 -5.62
C PRO A 37 -4.75 -1.20 -5.78
N LEU A 38 -4.15 -2.28 -6.29
CA LEU A 38 -2.72 -2.37 -6.56
C LEU A 38 -2.49 -3.21 -7.81
N TRP A 39 -1.73 -2.63 -8.73
CA TRP A 39 -1.18 -3.30 -9.89
C TRP A 39 0.34 -3.24 -9.81
N SER A 40 1.02 -4.36 -10.00
CA SER A 40 2.47 -4.39 -9.91
C SER A 40 3.10 -5.33 -10.92
N SER A 41 4.33 -5.00 -11.27
CA SER A 41 5.29 -5.81 -12.02
C SER A 41 6.57 -5.97 -11.19
N ARG A 42 7.63 -6.54 -11.77
CA ARG A 42 8.93 -6.66 -11.08
C ARG A 42 9.61 -5.32 -10.80
N ALA A 43 9.30 -4.26 -11.56
CA ALA A 43 10.03 -3.00 -11.51
C ALA A 43 9.16 -1.79 -11.15
N GLU A 44 7.84 -1.92 -11.30
CA GLU A 44 6.91 -0.81 -11.25
C GLU A 44 5.60 -1.22 -10.60
N ARG A 45 4.95 -0.27 -9.93
CA ARG A 45 3.65 -0.44 -9.31
C ARG A 45 2.78 0.79 -9.51
N VAL A 46 1.47 0.55 -9.54
CA VAL A 46 0.43 1.57 -9.59
C VAL A 46 -0.59 1.23 -8.51
N SER A 47 -0.84 2.15 -7.59
CA SER A 47 -1.95 2.06 -6.63
C SER A 47 -3.01 3.11 -6.93
N ALA A 48 -4.22 2.90 -6.41
CA ALA A 48 -5.30 3.86 -6.55
C ALA A 48 -6.02 4.10 -5.22
N VAL A 49 -6.49 5.33 -5.02
CA VAL A 49 -7.41 5.73 -3.97
C VAL A 49 -8.62 6.38 -4.63
N PHE A 50 -9.80 5.91 -4.25
CA PHE A 50 -11.07 6.33 -4.84
C PHE A 50 -11.92 7.01 -3.78
N GLU A 51 -12.23 8.28 -3.99
CA GLU A 51 -13.19 9.00 -3.14
C GLU A 51 -14.59 8.81 -3.71
N ARG A 52 -15.46 8.15 -2.94
CA ARG A 52 -16.84 7.87 -3.31
C ARG A 52 -17.81 8.65 -2.46
N ASP A 53 -18.85 9.15 -3.12
CA ASP A 53 -20.05 9.64 -2.46
C ASP A 53 -20.95 8.45 -2.09
N ALA A 54 -21.00 8.10 -0.81
CA ALA A 54 -21.78 6.96 -0.34
C ALA A 54 -23.30 7.16 -0.51
N GLU A 55 -23.79 8.39 -0.53
CA GLU A 55 -25.23 8.68 -0.68
C GLU A 55 -25.68 8.57 -2.13
N ARG A 56 -24.77 8.84 -3.07
CA ARG A 56 -25.08 8.87 -4.51
C ARG A 56 -24.51 7.68 -5.28
N ASP A 57 -23.70 6.84 -4.63
CA ASP A 57 -22.88 5.76 -5.23
C ASP A 57 -22.08 6.24 -6.46
N LEU A 58 -21.50 7.43 -6.35
CA LEU A 58 -20.72 8.06 -7.41
C LEU A 58 -19.25 8.18 -7.00
N LEU A 59 -18.35 7.90 -7.95
CA LEU A 59 -16.94 8.24 -7.80
C LEU A 59 -16.80 9.74 -8.00
N ARG A 60 -16.35 10.45 -6.96
CA ARG A 60 -16.08 11.90 -7.03
C ARG A 60 -14.68 12.16 -7.56
N HIS A 61 -13.72 11.37 -7.09
CA HIS A 61 -12.32 11.64 -7.32
C HIS A 61 -11.50 10.35 -7.37
N ALA A 62 -10.49 10.32 -8.23
CA ALA A 62 -9.57 9.20 -8.36
C ALA A 62 -8.12 9.70 -8.28
N SER A 63 -7.41 9.26 -7.26
CA SER A 63 -5.98 9.49 -7.10
C SER A 63 -5.24 8.21 -7.45
N LEU A 64 -4.33 8.27 -8.41
CA LEU A 64 -3.50 7.16 -8.83
C LEU A 64 -2.04 7.47 -8.49
N VAL A 65 -1.31 6.48 -8.01
CA VAL A 65 0.09 6.65 -7.64
C VAL A 65 0.93 5.63 -8.39
N TRP A 66 1.77 6.09 -9.31
CA TRP A 66 2.82 5.26 -9.91
C TRP A 66 4.10 5.35 -9.10
N GLN A 67 4.78 4.22 -8.95
CA GLN A 67 6.08 4.14 -8.31
C GLN A 67 7.00 3.22 -9.11
N GLY A 68 8.22 3.68 -9.33
CA GLY A 68 9.26 2.94 -10.06
C GLY A 68 10.65 3.46 -9.75
N GLN A 69 11.66 2.65 -10.06
CA GLN A 69 13.07 3.00 -9.79
C GLN A 69 13.58 4.11 -10.71
N SER A 70 13.07 4.19 -11.94
CA SER A 70 13.46 5.20 -12.94
C SER A 70 12.27 5.57 -13.82
N LYS A 71 12.39 6.66 -14.58
CA LYS A 71 11.37 7.04 -15.58
C LYS A 71 11.22 5.92 -16.59
N SER A 72 10.01 5.42 -16.74
CA SER A 72 9.70 4.26 -17.58
C SER A 72 8.72 4.63 -18.70
N LYS A 73 8.58 3.71 -19.68
CA LYS A 73 7.58 3.87 -20.74
C LYS A 73 6.15 3.80 -20.19
N LEU A 74 5.91 3.04 -19.13
CA LEU A 74 4.62 3.02 -18.44
C LEU A 74 4.28 4.38 -17.86
N LEU A 75 5.24 5.02 -17.18
CA LEU A 75 5.04 6.35 -16.61
C LEU A 75 4.65 7.37 -17.68
N GLU A 76 5.33 7.35 -18.84
CA GLU A 76 5.03 8.28 -19.93
C GLU A 76 3.68 7.97 -20.62
N ASP A 77 3.34 6.69 -20.81
CA ASP A 77 2.01 6.29 -21.32
C ASP A 77 0.89 6.71 -20.34
N LEU A 78 1.12 6.60 -19.02
CA LEU A 78 0.19 7.07 -18.00
C LEU A 78 0.05 8.59 -18.03
N LYS A 79 1.15 9.35 -18.09
CA LYS A 79 1.08 10.82 -18.22
C LYS A 79 0.32 11.25 -19.47
N GLY A 80 0.57 10.59 -20.61
CA GLY A 80 -0.15 10.86 -21.85
C GLY A 80 -1.65 10.63 -21.69
N TRP A 81 -2.04 9.49 -21.14
CA TRP A 81 -3.44 9.19 -20.84
C TRP A 81 -4.08 10.19 -19.87
N ILE A 82 -3.38 10.57 -18.80
CA ILE A 82 -3.87 11.57 -17.83
C ILE A 82 -4.09 12.92 -18.50
N TRP A 83 -3.16 13.35 -19.35
CA TRP A 83 -3.29 14.58 -20.12
C TRP A 83 -4.49 14.55 -21.07
N GLU A 84 -4.70 13.44 -21.78
CA GLU A 84 -5.84 13.27 -22.71
C GLU A 84 -7.20 13.40 -22.00
N ILE A 85 -7.30 12.96 -20.74
CA ILE A 85 -8.54 13.01 -19.97
C ILE A 85 -8.65 14.23 -19.05
N GLY A 86 -7.69 15.16 -19.13
CA GLY A 86 -7.71 16.42 -18.38
C GLY A 86 -7.32 16.31 -16.90
N GLY A 87 -6.58 15.28 -16.51
CA GLY A 87 -6.08 15.12 -15.14
C GLY A 87 -4.82 15.92 -14.84
N ARG A 88 -4.40 15.87 -13.57
CA ARG A 88 -3.16 16.50 -13.09
C ARG A 88 -2.10 15.47 -12.77
N VAL A 89 -0.84 15.85 -12.93
CA VAL A 89 0.32 15.01 -12.62
C VAL A 89 1.25 15.78 -11.69
N GLU A 90 1.63 15.17 -10.58
CA GLU A 90 2.60 15.73 -9.64
C GLU A 90 3.67 14.68 -9.30
N GLU A 91 4.93 15.10 -9.27
CA GLU A 91 6.01 14.26 -8.76
C GLU A 91 6.05 14.38 -7.25
N GLU A 92 5.83 13.28 -6.55
CA GLU A 92 5.91 13.26 -5.09
C GLU A 92 7.34 13.01 -4.64
N LYS A 93 7.86 13.96 -3.85
CA LYS A 93 9.14 13.81 -3.15
C LYS A 93 8.87 13.29 -1.74
N GLY A 94 8.86 11.97 -1.58
CA GLY A 94 8.70 11.28 -0.30
C GLY A 94 9.12 9.80 -0.42
N PRO A 95 9.40 9.11 0.71
CA PRO A 95 9.79 7.70 0.70
C PRO A 95 8.69 6.83 0.08
N ALA A 96 9.07 5.79 -0.68
CA ALA A 96 8.10 4.95 -1.37
C ALA A 96 7.28 4.13 -0.35
N ALA A 97 6.08 3.67 -0.71
CA ALA A 97 5.24 2.91 0.24
C ALA A 97 5.84 1.55 0.63
N ASP A 98 6.74 1.00 -0.20
CA ASP A 98 7.54 -0.19 0.17
C ASP A 98 8.67 0.18 1.12
N ASP A 99 9.29 1.36 0.99
CA ASP A 99 10.31 1.82 1.94
C ASP A 99 9.67 2.03 3.32
N VAL A 100 8.46 2.59 3.36
CA VAL A 100 7.64 2.68 4.59
C VAL A 100 7.30 1.29 5.13
N SER A 101 6.90 0.35 4.28
CA SER A 101 6.62 -1.03 4.71
C SER A 101 7.87 -1.73 5.24
N ASP A 102 9.03 -1.53 4.61
CA ASP A 102 10.31 -2.12 5.00
C ASP A 102 10.84 -1.49 6.29
N GLU A 103 10.69 -0.18 6.48
CA GLU A 103 11.01 0.53 7.72
C GLU A 103 10.10 0.09 8.88
N VAL A 104 8.79 -0.02 8.63
CA VAL A 104 7.82 -0.53 9.62
C VAL A 104 8.15 -1.98 9.98
N GLU A 105 8.46 -2.83 9.00
CA GLU A 105 8.84 -4.21 9.24
C GLU A 105 10.18 -4.31 9.99
N GLN A 106 11.16 -3.47 9.68
CA GLN A 106 12.43 -3.40 10.38
C GLN A 106 12.24 -2.94 11.84
N ALA A 107 11.41 -1.92 12.07
CA ALA A 107 11.05 -1.45 13.40
C ALA A 107 10.30 -2.53 14.21
N LEU A 108 9.38 -3.26 13.58
CA LEU A 108 8.69 -4.40 14.20
C LEU A 108 9.65 -5.54 14.55
N ARG A 109 10.67 -5.81 13.72
CA ARG A 109 11.71 -6.81 14.03
C ARG A 109 12.52 -6.43 15.26
N PHE A 110 12.94 -5.16 15.38
CA PHE A 110 13.62 -4.68 16.58
C PHE A 110 12.73 -4.78 17.83
N TRP A 111 11.46 -4.43 17.68
CA TRP A 111 10.48 -4.58 18.76
C TRP A 111 10.29 -6.06 19.15
N ASP A 112 10.21 -6.96 18.18
CA ASP A 112 10.07 -8.40 18.43
C ASP A 112 11.27 -8.97 19.20
N ILE A 113 12.50 -8.48 18.97
CA ILE A 113 13.67 -8.92 19.74
C ILE A 113 13.51 -8.66 21.24
N VAL A 114 12.87 -7.54 21.61
CA VAL A 114 12.73 -7.13 23.01
C VAL A 114 11.48 -7.73 23.66
N TYR A 115 10.37 -7.78 22.91
CA TYR A 115 9.04 -8.04 23.48
C TYR A 115 8.43 -9.38 23.10
N LYS A 116 8.98 -10.11 22.12
CA LYS A 116 8.44 -11.42 21.73
C LYS A 116 8.71 -12.45 22.83
N PRO A 117 7.67 -13.06 23.43
CA PRO A 117 7.87 -14.12 24.39
C PRO A 117 8.53 -15.33 23.73
N ASN A 118 9.51 -15.93 24.39
CA ASN A 118 10.18 -17.16 23.96
C ASN A 118 9.48 -18.38 24.59
N PRO A 119 8.63 -19.12 23.86
CA PRO A 119 7.82 -20.19 24.42
C PRO A 119 8.66 -21.35 24.96
N ASP A 120 9.76 -21.68 24.28
CA ASP A 120 10.64 -22.80 24.64
C ASP A 120 11.39 -22.50 25.93
N TRP A 121 11.90 -21.27 26.07
CA TRP A 121 12.51 -20.81 27.32
C TRP A 121 11.49 -20.73 28.46
N LEU A 122 10.28 -20.22 28.21
CA LEU A 122 9.23 -20.18 29.24
C LEU A 122 8.78 -21.59 29.67
N ALA A 123 8.71 -22.53 28.74
CA ALA A 123 8.40 -23.93 29.02
C ALA A 123 9.52 -24.60 29.83
N SER A 124 10.79 -24.31 29.55
CA SER A 124 11.92 -24.83 30.33
C SER A 124 11.97 -24.27 31.76
N GLN A 125 11.34 -23.12 32.01
CA GLN A 125 11.13 -22.56 33.36
C GLN A 125 9.93 -23.20 34.09
N GLY A 126 9.27 -24.20 33.50
CA GLY A 126 8.14 -24.89 34.11
C GLY A 126 6.81 -24.11 34.09
N ARG A 127 6.69 -23.07 33.25
CA ARG A 127 5.42 -22.34 33.13
C ARG A 127 4.32 -23.22 32.52
N PRO A 128 3.06 -23.09 32.98
CA PRO A 128 1.92 -23.76 32.35
C PRO A 128 1.75 -23.34 30.89
N ARG A 129 1.46 -24.31 30.00
CA ARG A 129 1.23 -24.05 28.56
C ARG A 129 0.18 -22.98 28.31
N GLN A 130 -0.92 -22.99 29.08
CA GLN A 130 -2.00 -22.02 28.93
C GLN A 130 -1.53 -20.57 29.16
N TRP A 131 -0.56 -20.36 30.05
CA TRP A 131 -0.02 -19.02 30.31
C TRP A 131 0.91 -18.58 29.18
N ILE A 132 1.75 -19.49 28.68
CA ILE A 132 2.61 -19.24 27.52
C ILE A 132 1.76 -18.88 26.29
N GLU A 133 0.65 -19.60 26.07
CA GLU A 133 -0.29 -19.31 24.98
C GLU A 133 -0.96 -17.94 25.13
N GLN A 134 -1.34 -17.55 26.35
CA GLN A 134 -1.90 -16.23 26.62
C GLN A 134 -0.88 -15.11 26.38
N ASP A 135 0.37 -15.30 26.79
CA ASP A 135 1.45 -14.34 26.56
C ASP A 135 1.72 -14.16 25.05
N VAL A 136 1.76 -15.26 24.29
CA VAL A 136 1.91 -15.21 22.82
C VAL A 136 0.72 -14.52 22.16
N LYS A 137 -0.52 -14.80 22.60
CA LYS A 137 -1.73 -14.11 22.09
C LYS A 137 -1.70 -12.62 22.37
N ARG A 138 -1.29 -12.23 23.58
CA ARG A 138 -1.18 -10.83 23.99
C ARG A 138 -0.10 -10.11 23.17
N TRP A 139 1.06 -10.72 22.98
CA TRP A 139 2.11 -10.19 22.12
C TRP A 139 1.63 -10.00 20.68
N LYS A 140 0.92 -10.96 20.08
CA LYS A 140 0.35 -10.82 18.73
C LYS A 140 -0.58 -9.61 18.61
N HIS A 141 -1.43 -9.41 19.60
CA HIS A 141 -2.34 -8.27 19.64
C HIS A 141 -1.57 -6.95 19.75
N GLN A 142 -0.57 -6.88 20.63
CA GLN A 142 0.29 -5.71 20.80
C GLN A 142 1.12 -5.42 19.54
N ARG A 143 1.64 -6.45 18.87
CA ARG A 143 2.37 -6.31 17.60
C ARG A 143 1.50 -5.72 16.50
N GLN A 144 0.24 -6.13 16.41
CA GLN A 144 -0.71 -5.59 15.44
C GLN A 144 -1.04 -4.11 15.72
N MET A 145 -1.22 -3.75 16.99
CA MET A 145 -1.42 -2.35 17.38
C MET A 145 -0.19 -1.50 17.06
N ARG A 146 1.01 -2.02 17.36
CA ARG A 146 2.27 -1.33 17.06
C ARG A 146 2.51 -1.17 15.56
N GLN A 147 2.15 -2.18 14.77
CA GLN A 147 2.22 -2.10 13.31
C GLN A 147 1.32 -0.98 12.77
N ARG A 148 0.07 -0.87 13.27
CA ARG A 148 -0.85 0.21 12.87
C ARG A 148 -0.31 1.59 13.24
N GLU A 149 0.25 1.73 14.44
CA GLU A 149 0.87 2.98 14.91
C GLU A 149 2.06 3.40 14.03
N LEU A 150 2.99 2.47 13.78
CA LEU A 150 4.18 2.74 12.96
C LEU A 150 3.81 3.04 11.50
N THR A 151 2.80 2.36 10.96
CA THR A 151 2.29 2.65 9.62
C THR A 151 1.66 4.05 9.57
N GLY A 152 0.89 4.44 10.60
CA GLY A 152 0.33 5.80 10.70
C GLY A 152 1.41 6.87 10.75
N GLN A 153 2.42 6.71 11.62
CA GLN A 153 3.54 7.65 11.75
C GLN A 153 4.39 7.79 10.49
N ALA A 154 4.46 6.75 9.65
CA ALA A 154 5.23 6.78 8.41
C ALA A 154 4.42 7.28 7.20
N THR A 155 3.10 7.45 7.36
CA THR A 155 2.20 7.95 6.31
C THR A 155 1.81 9.42 6.53
N ASP A 156 1.91 9.92 7.77
CA ASP A 156 1.78 11.35 8.15
C ASP A 156 3.04 12.16 7.80
#